data_AF-A0AAW2ABK3-F1
#
_entry.id   AF-A0AAW2ABK3-F1
#
_cell.length_a   1.000
_cell.length_b   1.000
_cell.length_c   1.000
_cell.angle_alpha   90.00
_cell.angle_beta   90.00
_cell.angle_gamma   90.00
#
_symmetry.space_group_name_H-M   'P 1'
#
loop_
_entity.id
_entity.type
_entity.pdbx_description
1 polymer ?
#
loop_
_entity_poly.entity_id
_entity_poly.type
_entity_poly.pdbx_seq_one_letter_code
_entity_poly.pdbx_strand_id
1 'polypeptide(L)'
;MVLSILTVVYFSLGLIAADLPSELKHSGCIKVNQCKCLMRDGSGLIDLGSVADEDGFIQRLKPLPSAPQNTDVLLSFSPCLAFSQPEHFTVSDCTDVAACVIRRIHQDNMYIDQYLNYGRHEGNKFSYDDSKKTLSVSYYMFSDSESQTVVHYRCSPNHSITSSQSFSAGVPLQMWVESPCACPNACAPVDVGPGTILLIILCLSVTAYFIIGHSLMSL
;
A
#
# COMPACT_ATOMS: atom_id res chain seq x y z
N MET A 1 -25.19 22.61 54.78
CA MET A 1 -25.73 23.12 53.51
C MET A 1 -24.68 22.98 52.39
N VAL A 2 -24.16 21.77 52.15
CA VAL A 2 -23.18 21.47 51.07
C VAL A 2 -23.50 20.13 50.37
N LEU A 3 -24.60 19.46 50.76
CA LEU A 3 -24.95 18.12 50.30
C LEU A 3 -26.03 18.10 49.19
N SER A 4 -26.34 19.26 48.60
CA SER A 4 -27.41 19.40 47.59
C SER A 4 -26.91 19.67 46.16
N ILE A 5 -25.59 19.77 45.94
CA ILE A 5 -25.03 20.14 44.63
C ILE A 5 -24.50 18.90 43.87
N LEU A 6 -24.12 17.82 44.58
CA LEU A 6 -23.58 16.61 43.96
C LEU A 6 -24.64 15.70 43.31
N THR A 7 -25.92 15.87 43.60
CA THR A 7 -27.00 15.01 43.08
C THR A 7 -27.57 15.48 41.75
N VAL A 8 -27.31 16.72 41.32
CA VAL A 8 -27.83 17.24 40.03
C VAL A 8 -26.91 16.88 38.86
N VAL A 9 -25.59 16.78 39.10
CA VAL A 9 -24.61 16.45 38.03
C VAL A 9 -24.64 14.97 37.66
N TYR A 10 -25.00 14.08 38.60
CA TYR A 10 -25.14 12.65 38.33
C TYR A 10 -26.38 12.28 37.49
N PHE A 11 -27.38 13.17 37.40
CA PHE A 11 -28.61 12.91 36.66
C PHE A 11 -28.58 13.42 35.20
N SER A 12 -27.47 14.01 34.76
CA SER A 12 -27.26 14.43 33.36
C SER A 12 -26.48 13.41 32.52
N LEU A 13 -25.97 12.34 33.13
CA LEU A 13 -25.26 11.24 32.44
C LEU A 13 -26.18 10.06 32.06
N GLY A 14 -27.50 10.22 32.24
CA GLY A 14 -28.49 9.21 31.88
C GLY A 14 -29.02 9.39 30.47
N LEU A 15 -28.64 8.46 29.58
CA LEU A 15 -29.30 8.10 28.33
C LEU A 15 -29.38 9.17 27.24
N ILE A 16 -28.33 9.25 26.42
CA ILE A 16 -28.50 9.11 24.98
C ILE A 16 -27.46 8.10 24.50
N ALA A 17 -27.72 6.81 24.76
CA ALA A 17 -27.27 5.80 23.81
C ALA A 17 -28.12 6.03 22.56
N ALA A 18 -27.67 6.94 21.70
CA ALA A 18 -28.16 6.96 20.35
C ALA A 18 -27.77 5.59 19.79
N ASP A 19 -28.77 4.73 19.60
CA ASP A 19 -28.65 3.63 18.65
C ASP A 19 -28.24 4.29 17.34
N LEU A 20 -26.93 4.29 17.09
CA LEU A 20 -26.38 4.66 15.80
C LEU A 20 -27.06 3.70 14.82
N PRO A 21 -27.81 4.21 13.83
CA PRO A 21 -28.49 3.34 12.89
C PRO A 21 -27.43 2.43 12.30
N SER A 22 -27.65 1.13 12.49
CA SER A 22 -26.83 0.02 12.02
C SER A 22 -26.03 0.43 10.79
N GLU A 23 -24.73 0.60 11.01
CA GLU A 23 -23.67 0.67 10.01
C GLU A 23 -24.17 0.15 8.67
N LEU A 24 -24.45 1.08 7.75
CA LEU A 24 -24.34 0.76 6.34
C LEU A 24 -22.89 0.30 6.23
N LYS A 25 -22.66 -1.02 6.21
CA LYS A 25 -21.34 -1.63 6.11
C LYS A 25 -20.76 -1.08 4.82
N HIS A 26 -20.03 0.03 4.89
CA HIS A 26 -19.41 0.68 3.75
C HIS A 26 -18.23 -0.21 3.42
N SER A 27 -18.51 -1.33 2.76
CA SER A 27 -17.49 -2.21 2.26
C SER A 27 -16.73 -1.48 1.16
N GLY A 28 -15.42 -1.71 1.13
CA GLY A 28 -14.55 -1.07 0.19
C GLY A 28 -13.54 -0.15 0.87
N CYS A 29 -12.86 0.61 0.02
CA CYS A 29 -11.71 1.38 0.44
C CYS A 29 -11.63 2.69 -0.32
N ILE A 30 -11.14 3.73 0.35
CA ILE A 30 -10.86 5.04 -0.21
C ILE A 30 -9.37 5.11 -0.53
N LYS A 31 -9.06 5.35 -1.80
CA LYS A 31 -7.68 5.62 -2.24
C LYS A 31 -7.20 6.92 -1.62
N VAL A 32 -6.21 6.85 -0.75
CA VAL A 32 -5.58 8.03 -0.11
C VAL A 32 -4.50 8.61 -1.04
N ASN A 33 -3.70 7.73 -1.64
CA ASN A 33 -2.72 8.06 -2.68
C ASN A 33 -2.51 6.85 -3.60
N GLN A 34 -1.49 6.87 -4.47
CA GLN A 34 -1.22 5.78 -5.43
C GLN A 34 -0.87 4.42 -4.78
N CYS A 35 -0.58 4.39 -3.48
CA CYS A 35 -0.02 3.26 -2.74
C CYS A 35 -0.84 2.90 -1.49
N LYS A 36 -1.70 3.80 -1.01
CA LYS A 36 -2.40 3.67 0.28
C LYS A 36 -3.91 3.65 0.12
N CYS A 37 -4.53 2.75 0.85
CA CYS A 37 -5.97 2.49 0.82
C CYS A 37 -6.52 2.58 2.24
N LEU A 38 -7.40 3.54 2.54
CA LEU A 38 -8.09 3.64 3.83
C LEU A 38 -9.43 2.91 3.76
N MET A 39 -9.59 1.90 4.62
CA MET A 39 -10.82 1.11 4.68
C MET A 39 -11.99 1.97 5.17
N ARG A 40 -13.14 1.85 4.49
CA ARG A 40 -14.33 2.64 4.81
C ARG A 40 -15.06 2.18 6.08
N ASP A 41 -14.84 0.94 6.49
CA ASP A 41 -15.37 0.34 7.72
C ASP A 41 -14.52 0.67 8.96
N GLY A 42 -13.49 1.52 8.82
CA GLY A 42 -12.60 1.89 9.92
C GLY A 42 -11.61 0.79 10.34
N SER A 43 -11.56 -0.35 9.65
CA SER A 43 -10.64 -1.45 9.99
C SER A 43 -9.16 -1.08 9.84
N GLY A 44 -8.84 -0.04 9.07
CA GLY A 44 -7.51 0.51 9.01
C GLY A 44 -7.03 0.94 7.64
N LEU A 45 -5.71 1.10 7.53
CA LEU A 45 -5.01 1.44 6.31
C LEU A 45 -4.32 0.20 5.74
N ILE A 46 -4.46 -0.02 4.44
CA ILE A 46 -3.60 -0.93 3.68
C ILE A 46 -2.52 -0.08 3.01
N ASP A 47 -1.26 -0.33 3.35
CA ASP A 47 -0.09 0.31 2.77
C ASP A 47 0.63 -0.67 1.84
N LEU A 48 0.50 -0.44 0.53
CA LEU A 48 1.11 -1.32 -0.48
C LEU A 48 2.64 -1.20 -0.50
N GLY A 49 3.21 -0.14 0.08
CA GLY A 49 4.64 0.04 0.19
C GLY A 49 5.27 -1.03 1.07
N SER A 50 4.54 -1.47 2.11
CA SER A 50 4.98 -2.53 3.02
C SER A 50 4.96 -3.93 2.39
N VAL A 51 4.41 -4.08 1.18
CA VAL A 51 4.41 -5.35 0.43
C VAL A 51 5.66 -5.48 -0.45
N ALA A 52 6.30 -4.36 -0.77
CA ALA A 52 7.50 -4.34 -1.60
C ALA A 52 8.77 -4.69 -0.79
N ASP A 53 9.83 -5.06 -1.51
CA ASP A 53 11.17 -5.20 -0.96
C ASP A 53 11.80 -3.84 -0.62
N GLU A 54 13.05 -3.87 -0.14
CA GLU A 54 13.80 -2.66 0.25
C GLU A 54 14.04 -1.69 -0.91
N ASP A 55 14.10 -2.21 -2.14
CA ASP A 55 14.22 -1.40 -3.37
C ASP A 55 12.86 -0.89 -3.87
N GLY A 56 11.77 -1.27 -3.20
CA GLY A 56 10.40 -0.92 -3.56
C GLY A 56 9.80 -1.78 -4.67
N PHE A 57 10.37 -2.94 -5.00
CA PHE A 57 9.83 -3.87 -6.00
C PHE A 57 9.11 -5.06 -5.34
N ILE A 58 8.09 -5.59 -6.03
CA ILE A 58 7.54 -6.92 -5.69
C ILE A 58 8.18 -7.97 -6.61
N GLN A 59 8.51 -7.58 -7.84
CA GLN A 59 9.23 -8.40 -8.80
C GLN A 59 10.18 -7.49 -9.58
N ARG A 60 11.43 -7.89 -9.73
CA ARG A 60 12.42 -7.19 -10.56
C ARG A 60 13.04 -8.18 -11.52
N LEU A 61 12.90 -7.91 -12.83
CA LEU A 61 13.40 -8.76 -13.91
C LEU A 61 13.00 -10.24 -13.77
N LYS A 62 11.79 -10.52 -13.26
CA LYS A 62 11.30 -11.89 -13.05
C LYS A 62 10.87 -12.52 -14.38
N PRO A 63 11.35 -13.72 -14.75
CA PRO A 63 10.90 -14.41 -15.96
C PRO A 63 9.40 -14.74 -15.93
N LEU A 64 8.72 -14.54 -17.06
CA LEU A 64 7.34 -14.94 -17.26
C LEU A 64 7.28 -16.33 -17.92
N PRO A 65 6.41 -17.23 -17.44
CA PRO A 65 6.37 -18.63 -17.88
C PRO A 65 5.85 -18.86 -19.31
N SER A 66 5.34 -17.81 -19.99
CA SER A 66 4.66 -17.90 -21.29
C SER A 66 5.51 -17.35 -22.44
N ALA A 67 6.83 -17.55 -22.39
CA ALA A 67 7.75 -17.00 -23.34
C ALA A 67 7.80 -17.86 -24.64
N PRO A 68 7.71 -17.27 -25.85
CA PRO A 68 7.89 -17.99 -27.11
C PRO A 68 9.29 -18.62 -27.23
N GLN A 69 9.46 -19.63 -28.10
CA GLN A 69 10.80 -20.10 -28.45
C GLN A 69 11.62 -18.93 -29.03
N ASN A 70 12.84 -18.72 -28.52
CA ASN A 70 13.75 -17.60 -28.83
C ASN A 70 13.35 -16.21 -28.32
N THR A 71 12.44 -16.10 -27.34
CA THR A 71 12.18 -14.83 -26.67
C THR A 71 12.11 -15.04 -25.18
N ASP A 72 12.90 -14.30 -24.40
CA ASP A 72 12.71 -14.23 -22.95
C ASP A 72 11.79 -13.06 -22.63
N VAL A 73 10.85 -13.26 -21.71
CA VAL A 73 9.96 -12.20 -21.24
C VAL A 73 10.21 -11.98 -19.76
N LEU A 74 10.64 -10.79 -19.38
CA LEU A 74 10.92 -10.40 -18.00
C LEU A 74 9.91 -9.34 -17.55
N LEU A 75 9.53 -9.38 -16.28
CA LEU A 75 8.64 -8.42 -15.64
C LEU A 75 9.35 -7.71 -14.49
N SER A 76 9.24 -6.39 -14.46
CA SER A 76 9.54 -5.58 -13.28
C SER A 76 8.30 -4.81 -12.85
N PHE A 77 8.00 -4.85 -11.55
CA PHE A 77 6.83 -4.22 -10.97
C PHE A 77 7.14 -3.64 -9.59
N SER A 78 6.83 -2.36 -9.43
CA SER A 78 6.82 -1.64 -8.15
C SER A 78 5.42 -1.11 -7.89
N PRO A 79 4.84 -1.33 -6.70
CA PRO A 79 3.50 -0.86 -6.38
C PRO A 79 3.43 0.65 -6.09
N CYS A 80 4.54 1.27 -5.69
CA CYS A 80 4.51 2.60 -5.08
C CYS A 80 5.61 3.55 -5.57
N LEU A 81 6.77 3.01 -5.97
CA LEU A 81 7.90 3.80 -6.46
C LEU A 81 7.96 3.71 -7.97
N ALA A 82 7.84 4.86 -8.63
CA ALA A 82 8.02 4.88 -10.07
C ALA A 82 9.48 4.61 -10.43
N PHE A 83 9.70 3.83 -11.47
CA PHE A 83 11.03 3.46 -11.94
C PHE A 83 11.14 3.62 -13.45
N SER A 84 12.38 3.59 -13.95
CA SER A 84 12.66 3.59 -15.38
C SER A 84 13.55 2.41 -15.76
N GLN A 85 13.30 1.82 -16.92
CA GLN A 85 14.09 0.71 -17.46
C GLN A 85 14.37 0.92 -18.95
N PRO A 86 15.65 0.88 -19.40
CA PRO A 86 16.85 0.59 -18.62
C PRO A 86 17.24 1.74 -17.69
N GLU A 87 17.85 1.43 -16.55
CA GLU A 87 18.13 2.40 -15.47
C GLU A 87 19.01 3.59 -15.90
N HIS A 88 19.87 3.39 -16.90
CA HIS A 88 20.82 4.39 -17.38
C HIS A 88 20.34 5.17 -18.60
N PHE A 89 19.16 4.85 -19.16
CA PHE A 89 18.65 5.49 -20.36
C PHE A 89 17.20 5.92 -20.16
N THR A 90 16.95 7.22 -20.28
CA THR A 90 15.63 7.84 -20.09
C THR A 90 14.78 7.86 -21.37
N VAL A 91 15.19 7.11 -22.41
CA VAL A 91 14.51 7.08 -23.72
C VAL A 91 14.03 5.67 -23.99
N SER A 92 13.13 5.20 -23.13
CA SER A 92 12.38 3.96 -23.34
C SER A 92 10.91 4.18 -23.00
N ASP A 93 10.05 3.29 -23.49
CA ASP A 93 8.63 3.31 -23.16
C ASP A 93 8.40 3.09 -21.64
N CYS A 94 9.34 2.43 -20.97
CA CYS A 94 9.33 2.23 -19.52
C CYS A 94 10.05 3.35 -18.78
N THR A 95 9.60 4.60 -18.96
CA THR A 95 10.07 5.75 -18.18
C THR A 95 8.97 6.19 -17.22
N ASP A 96 9.28 6.26 -15.92
CA ASP A 96 8.33 6.64 -14.86
C ASP A 96 7.08 5.73 -14.81
N VAL A 97 7.32 4.41 -14.74
CA VAL A 97 6.28 3.37 -14.79
C VAL A 97 6.14 2.62 -13.46
N ALA A 98 5.00 1.96 -13.28
CA ALA A 98 4.74 1.00 -12.21
C ALA A 98 5.05 -0.44 -12.64
N ALA A 99 4.82 -0.75 -13.93
CA ALA A 99 5.06 -2.06 -14.51
C ALA A 99 5.78 -1.93 -15.86
N CYS A 100 6.84 -2.71 -16.05
CA CYS A 100 7.57 -2.81 -17.30
C CYS A 100 7.72 -4.27 -17.71
N VAL A 101 7.36 -4.58 -18.95
CA VAL A 101 7.63 -5.90 -19.56
C VAL A 101 8.77 -5.74 -20.56
N ILE A 102 9.77 -6.58 -20.42
CA ILE A 102 10.96 -6.61 -21.28
C ILE A 102 10.89 -7.87 -22.12
N ARG A 103 10.80 -7.71 -23.44
CA ARG A 103 10.95 -8.83 -24.38
C ARG A 103 12.37 -8.83 -24.93
N ARG A 104 13.14 -9.86 -24.60
CA ARG A 104 14.47 -10.11 -25.13
C ARG A 104 14.37 -11.07 -26.30
N ILE A 105 14.54 -10.55 -27.51
CA ILE A 105 14.49 -11.33 -28.74
C ILE A 105 15.90 -11.78 -29.10
N HIS A 106 16.08 -13.09 -29.30
CA HIS A 106 17.34 -13.68 -29.73
C HIS A 106 17.39 -13.72 -31.26
N GLN A 107 18.28 -12.93 -31.86
CA GLN A 107 18.48 -12.87 -33.32
C GLN A 107 19.97 -12.95 -33.65
N ASP A 108 20.40 -13.99 -34.38
CA ASP A 108 21.75 -14.14 -34.94
C ASP A 108 22.90 -13.78 -33.97
N ASN A 109 22.85 -14.34 -32.75
CA ASN A 109 23.84 -14.12 -31.67
C ASN A 109 23.83 -12.73 -31.01
N MET A 110 22.85 -11.87 -31.34
CA MET A 110 22.57 -10.61 -30.65
C MET A 110 21.24 -10.69 -29.89
N TYR A 111 21.12 -9.86 -28.85
CA TYR A 111 19.88 -9.66 -28.10
C TYR A 111 19.32 -8.27 -28.37
N ILE A 112 18.03 -8.21 -28.68
CA ILE A 112 17.28 -6.96 -28.80
C ILE A 112 16.28 -6.92 -27.66
N ASP A 113 16.46 -5.98 -26.73
CA ASP A 113 15.55 -5.76 -25.61
C ASP A 113 14.49 -4.73 -26.04
N GLN A 114 13.23 -5.15 -26.03
CA GLN A 114 12.07 -4.28 -26.22
C GLN A 114 11.42 -4.02 -24.85
N TYR A 115 11.36 -2.75 -24.47
CA TYR A 115 10.73 -2.28 -23.23
C TYR A 115 9.30 -1.86 -23.53
N LEU A 116 8.35 -2.40 -22.77
CA LEU A 116 6.93 -2.15 -22.97
C LEU A 116 6.33 -1.61 -21.67
N ASN A 117 5.71 -0.44 -21.77
CA ASN A 117 4.97 0.15 -20.66
C ASN A 117 3.71 -0.67 -20.37
N TYR A 118 3.66 -1.31 -19.21
CA TYR A 118 2.53 -2.10 -18.75
C TYR A 118 1.73 -1.41 -17.64
N GLY A 119 1.99 -0.12 -17.40
CA GLY A 119 1.18 0.70 -16.53
C GLY A 119 1.98 1.74 -15.76
N ARG A 120 1.38 2.91 -15.56
CA ARG A 120 1.88 3.98 -14.70
C ARG A 120 1.11 4.02 -13.38
N HIS A 121 1.72 4.61 -12.35
CA HIS A 121 1.05 4.90 -11.08
C HIS A 121 -0.06 5.94 -11.25
N GLU A 122 0.15 6.91 -12.15
CA GLU A 122 -0.83 7.93 -12.48
C GLU A 122 -2.13 7.31 -12.99
N GLY A 123 -3.26 7.76 -12.45
CA GLY A 123 -4.58 7.26 -12.84
C GLY A 123 -4.92 5.84 -12.35
N ASN A 124 -4.06 5.20 -11.55
CA ASN A 124 -4.36 3.85 -11.04
C ASN A 124 -5.66 3.83 -10.22
N LYS A 125 -6.43 2.74 -10.35
CA LYS A 125 -7.76 2.59 -9.72
C LYS A 125 -7.76 1.45 -8.73
N PHE A 126 -8.39 1.70 -7.58
CA PHE A 126 -8.46 0.77 -6.47
C PHE A 126 -9.88 0.20 -6.39
N SER A 127 -9.98 -1.12 -6.28
CA SER A 127 -11.25 -1.83 -6.10
C SER A 127 -11.06 -2.89 -5.02
N TYR A 128 -11.85 -2.83 -3.96
CA TYR A 128 -11.73 -3.76 -2.85
C TYR A 128 -12.93 -4.69 -2.80
N ASP A 129 -12.66 -6.00 -2.75
CA ASP A 129 -13.65 -7.07 -2.61
C ASP A 129 -13.63 -7.56 -1.15
N ASP A 130 -14.69 -7.23 -0.38
CA ASP A 130 -14.81 -7.61 1.03
C ASP A 130 -15.02 -9.11 1.24
N SER A 131 -15.64 -9.80 0.27
CA SER A 131 -15.89 -11.24 0.35
C SER A 131 -14.59 -12.03 0.22
N LYS A 132 -13.69 -11.56 -0.65
CA LYS A 132 -12.37 -12.20 -0.88
C LYS A 132 -11.24 -11.60 -0.04
N LYS A 133 -11.49 -10.48 0.64
CA LYS A 133 -10.48 -9.67 1.34
C LYS A 133 -9.31 -9.34 0.41
N THR A 134 -9.65 -8.87 -0.79
CA THR A 134 -8.70 -8.60 -1.87
C THR A 134 -8.79 -7.15 -2.33
N LEU A 135 -7.69 -6.42 -2.24
CA LEU A 135 -7.51 -5.12 -2.88
C LEU A 135 -6.97 -5.33 -4.30
N SER A 136 -7.69 -4.87 -5.30
CA SER A 136 -7.28 -4.93 -6.71
C SER A 136 -6.88 -3.54 -7.18
N VAL A 137 -5.67 -3.40 -7.72
CA VAL A 137 -5.16 -2.15 -8.28
C VAL A 137 -4.97 -2.31 -9.78
N SER A 138 -5.65 -1.47 -10.55
CA SER A 138 -5.56 -1.44 -12.01
C SER A 138 -4.64 -0.30 -12.45
N TYR A 139 -3.65 -0.64 -13.28
CA TYR A 139 -2.66 0.27 -13.84
C TYR A 139 -2.87 0.43 -15.34
N TYR A 140 -2.69 1.65 -15.83
CA TYR A 140 -3.03 2.05 -17.19
C TYR A 140 -1.80 2.60 -17.90
N MET A 141 -1.72 2.39 -19.21
CA MET A 141 -0.67 3.02 -20.01
C MET A 141 -0.96 4.51 -20.19
N PHE A 142 -2.24 4.84 -20.43
CA PHE A 142 -2.77 6.20 -20.54
C PHE A 142 -4.13 6.28 -19.83
N SER A 143 -4.57 7.46 -19.42
CA SER A 143 -5.77 7.65 -18.58
C SER A 143 -7.07 7.08 -19.18
N ASP A 144 -7.17 7.00 -20.52
CA ASP A 144 -8.34 6.49 -21.25
C ASP A 144 -8.13 5.09 -21.87
N SER A 145 -7.00 4.43 -21.58
CA SER A 145 -6.73 3.09 -22.09
C SER A 145 -7.40 2.01 -21.25
N GLU A 146 -7.50 0.80 -21.78
CA GLU A 146 -7.72 -0.37 -20.93
C GLU A 146 -6.53 -0.57 -19.97
N SER A 147 -6.79 -1.18 -18.82
CA SER A 147 -5.74 -1.49 -17.84
C SER A 147 -4.76 -2.47 -18.45
N GLN A 148 -3.46 -2.19 -18.39
CA GLN A 148 -2.43 -3.09 -18.89
C GLN A 148 -1.97 -4.09 -17.82
N THR A 149 -2.06 -3.70 -16.55
CA THR A 149 -1.73 -4.56 -15.40
C THR A 149 -2.80 -4.45 -14.33
N VAL A 150 -3.22 -5.58 -13.77
CA VAL A 150 -4.09 -5.65 -12.60
C VAL A 150 -3.39 -6.50 -11.54
N VAL A 151 -3.24 -5.92 -10.36
CA VAL A 151 -2.60 -6.58 -9.21
C VAL A 151 -3.61 -6.80 -8.11
N HIS A 152 -3.75 -8.05 -7.69
CA HIS A 152 -4.66 -8.50 -6.66
C HIS A 152 -3.89 -8.80 -5.37
N TYR A 153 -3.98 -7.89 -4.41
CA TYR A 153 -3.40 -8.04 -3.08
C TYR A 153 -4.41 -8.73 -2.17
N ARG A 154 -4.16 -9.99 -1.85
CA ARG A 154 -4.99 -10.79 -0.95
C ARG A 154 -4.43 -10.76 0.46
N CYS A 155 -5.25 -10.34 1.41
CA CYS A 155 -4.92 -10.45 2.83
C CYS A 155 -4.74 -11.93 3.20
N SER A 156 -3.55 -12.27 3.71
CA SER A 156 -3.22 -13.62 4.16
C SER A 156 -2.54 -13.54 5.52
N PRO A 157 -2.95 -14.35 6.52
CA PRO A 157 -2.29 -14.37 7.83
C PRO A 157 -0.91 -15.03 7.79
N ASN A 158 -0.52 -15.64 6.67
CA ASN A 158 0.79 -16.27 6.52
C ASN A 158 1.89 -15.20 6.44
N HIS A 159 3.04 -15.46 7.06
CA HIS A 159 4.16 -14.52 7.09
C HIS A 159 4.93 -14.38 5.76
N SER A 160 4.68 -15.25 4.78
CA SER A 160 5.38 -15.21 3.48
C SER A 160 4.60 -14.41 2.44
N ILE A 161 5.34 -13.62 1.66
CA ILE A 161 4.80 -12.94 0.48
C ILE A 161 4.90 -13.89 -0.70
N THR A 162 3.77 -14.29 -1.27
CA THR A 162 3.75 -15.11 -2.49
C THR A 162 3.25 -14.28 -3.66
N SER A 163 3.90 -14.41 -4.82
CA SER A 163 3.48 -13.74 -6.04
C SER A 163 3.43 -14.66 -7.24
N SER A 164 2.29 -14.68 -7.92
CA SER A 164 2.07 -15.39 -9.18
C SER A 164 1.54 -14.42 -10.23
N GLN A 165 1.71 -14.80 -11.49
CA GLN A 165 1.32 -13.94 -12.60
C GLN A 165 0.81 -14.76 -13.78
N SER A 166 -0.20 -14.24 -14.47
CA SER A 166 -0.67 -14.79 -15.74
C SER A 166 -0.49 -13.75 -16.84
N PHE A 167 0.09 -14.19 -17.94
CA PHE A 167 0.41 -13.36 -19.09
C PHE A 167 -0.17 -14.03 -20.34
N SER A 168 -1.06 -13.32 -21.03
CA SER A 168 -1.63 -13.76 -22.29
C SER A 168 -1.73 -12.56 -23.23
N ALA A 169 -1.48 -12.79 -24.51
CA ALA A 169 -1.61 -11.74 -25.51
C ALA A 169 -3.06 -11.24 -25.58
N GLY A 170 -3.26 -9.91 -25.53
CA GLY A 170 -4.57 -9.28 -25.61
C GLY A 170 -5.39 -9.27 -24.32
N VAL A 171 -4.80 -9.66 -23.19
CA VAL A 171 -5.42 -9.56 -21.85
C VAL A 171 -4.48 -8.79 -20.93
N PRO A 172 -4.99 -7.99 -19.98
CA PRO A 172 -4.15 -7.33 -18.98
C PRO A 172 -3.29 -8.34 -18.23
N LEU A 173 -2.03 -7.97 -17.93
CA LEU A 173 -1.17 -8.73 -17.04
C LEU A 173 -1.84 -8.86 -15.68
N GLN A 174 -2.07 -10.09 -15.22
CA GLN A 174 -2.65 -10.35 -13.92
C GLN A 174 -1.56 -10.77 -12.95
N MET A 175 -1.50 -10.14 -11.79
CA MET A 175 -0.59 -10.49 -10.70
C MET A 175 -1.38 -10.75 -9.43
N TRP A 176 -1.07 -11.82 -8.71
CA TRP A 176 -1.62 -12.10 -7.38
C TRP A 176 -0.52 -11.99 -6.37
N VAL A 177 -0.77 -11.23 -5.31
CA VAL A 177 0.16 -11.04 -4.21
C VAL A 177 -0.57 -11.39 -2.92
N GLU A 178 -0.10 -12.42 -2.23
CA GLU A 178 -0.61 -12.75 -0.90
C GLU A 178 0.39 -12.25 0.13
N SER A 179 -0.07 -11.46 1.09
CA SER A 179 0.79 -10.86 2.09
C SER A 179 -0.01 -10.52 3.35
N PRO A 180 0.60 -10.60 4.55
CA PRO A 180 -0.01 -10.06 5.76
C PRO A 180 -0.17 -8.54 5.65
N CYS A 181 0.69 -7.87 4.89
CA CYS A 181 0.64 -6.42 4.69
C CYS A 181 -0.50 -5.96 3.77
N ALA A 182 -1.15 -6.89 3.06
CA ALA A 182 -2.40 -6.61 2.35
C ALA A 182 -3.62 -6.57 3.31
N CYS A 183 -3.45 -6.97 4.57
CA CYS A 183 -4.49 -6.86 5.59
C CYS A 183 -4.49 -5.45 6.20
N PRO A 184 -5.68 -4.87 6.51
CA PRO A 184 -5.76 -3.55 7.14
C PRO A 184 -4.95 -3.46 8.43
N ASN A 185 -4.16 -2.39 8.57
CA ASN A 185 -3.30 -2.08 9.74
C ASN A 185 -2.24 -3.13 10.12
N ALA A 186 -2.03 -4.19 9.33
CA ALA A 186 -1.08 -5.24 9.69
C ALA A 186 0.39 -4.80 9.57
N CYS A 187 0.71 -4.01 8.54
CA CYS A 187 2.07 -3.51 8.29
C CYS A 187 2.13 -2.00 8.08
N ALA A 188 1.06 -1.28 8.45
CA ALA A 188 1.12 0.16 8.46
C ALA A 188 2.12 0.56 9.57
N PRO A 189 3.18 1.33 9.27
CA PRO A 189 3.95 1.94 10.33
C PRO A 189 2.97 2.75 11.19
N VAL A 190 3.08 2.62 12.51
CA VAL A 190 2.29 3.46 13.43
C VAL A 190 2.74 4.89 13.16
N ASP A 191 1.96 5.63 12.37
CA ASP A 191 2.19 7.04 12.12
C ASP A 191 2.03 7.74 13.48
N VAL A 192 3.16 8.00 14.13
CA VAL A 192 3.22 8.87 15.30
C VAL A 192 2.92 10.28 14.80
N GLY A 193 1.63 10.62 14.78
CA GLY A 193 1.19 11.93 14.32
C GLY A 193 1.98 13.06 15.01
N PRO A 194 2.13 14.23 14.36
CA PRO A 194 2.91 15.33 14.92
C PRO A 194 2.46 15.74 16.32
N GLY A 195 1.16 15.58 16.64
CA GLY A 195 0.64 15.75 18.00
C GLY A 195 1.23 14.77 19.02
N THR A 196 1.35 13.49 18.66
CA THR A 196 1.98 12.45 19.50
C THR A 196 3.47 12.73 19.69
N ILE A 197 4.16 13.20 18.66
CA ILE A 197 5.58 13.61 18.74
C ILE A 197 5.76 14.76 19.74
N LEU A 198 4.92 15.81 19.65
CA LEU A 198 4.95 16.94 20.59
C LEU A 198 4.67 16.49 22.02
N LEU A 199 3.71 15.57 22.21
CA LEU A 199 3.37 15.03 23.52
C LEU A 199 4.52 14.23 24.14
N ILE A 200 5.21 13.41 23.34
CA ILE A 200 6.39 12.66 23.77
C ILE A 200 7.51 13.62 24.19
N ILE A 201 7.82 14.64 23.39
CA ILE A 201 8.84 15.64 23.71
C ILE A 201 8.51 16.39 25.01
N LEU A 202 7.25 16.77 25.19
CA LEU A 202 6.79 17.46 26.41
C LEU A 202 6.91 16.55 27.63
N CYS A 203 6.50 15.28 27.55
CA CYS A 203 6.65 14.32 28.64
C CYS A 203 8.13 14.09 29.02
N LEU A 204 9.02 13.98 28.03
CA LEU A 204 10.46 13.79 28.26
C LEU A 204 11.13 15.02 28.88
N SER A 205 10.75 16.23 28.43
CA SER A 205 11.29 17.48 28.99
C SER A 205 10.83 17.73 30.43
N VAL A 206 9.57 17.44 30.75
CA VAL A 206 9.04 17.52 32.11
C VAL A 206 9.72 16.51 33.04
N THR A 207 9.88 15.26 32.61
CA THR A 207 10.59 14.24 33.42
C THR A 207 12.06 14.61 33.65
N ALA A 208 12.76 15.11 32.62
CA ALA A 208 14.13 15.60 32.77
C ALA A 208 14.21 16.77 33.77
N TYR A 209 13.27 17.73 33.69
CA TYR A 209 13.21 18.85 34.64
C TYR A 209 13.04 18.37 36.09
N PHE A 210 12.14 17.41 36.33
CA PHE A 210 11.95 16.86 37.68
C PHE A 210 13.18 16.07 38.17
N ILE A 211 13.82 15.26 37.32
CA ILE A 211 15.01 14.50 37.70
C ILE A 211 16.18 15.42 38.01
N ILE A 212 16.43 16.42 37.16
CA ILE A 212 17.52 17.40 37.35
C ILE A 212 17.24 18.27 38.58
N GLY A 213 16.00 18.75 38.74
CA GLY A 213 15.60 19.53 39.90
C GLY A 213 15.72 18.76 41.22
N HIS A 214 15.33 17.47 41.21
CA HIS A 214 15.45 16.61 42.39
C HIS A 214 16.90 16.24 42.72
N SER A 215 17.77 16.09 41.72
CA SER A 215 19.20 15.83 41.94
C SER A 215 19.97 17.08 42.39
N LEU A 216 19.60 18.28 41.92
CA LEU A 216 20.16 19.54 42.42
C LEU A 216 19.70 19.92 43.84
N MET A 217 18.47 19.55 44.23
CA MET A 217 17.96 19.83 45.58
C MET A 217 18.48 18.82 46.64
N SER A 218 19.09 17.71 46.22
CA SER A 218 19.61 16.68 47.13
C SER A 218 21.12 16.80 47.40
N LEU A 219 21.78 17.85 46.90
CA LEU A 219 23.21 18.16 47.09
C LEU A 219 23.38 19.33 48.07
#